data_AF-A0A0S8B0R5-F1
#
_entry.id   AF-A0A0S8B0R5-F1
#
_cell.length_a   1.000
_cell.length_b   1.000
_cell.length_c   1.000
_cell.angle_alpha   90.00
_cell.angle_beta   90.00
_cell.angle_gamma   90.00
#
_symmetry.space_group_name_H-M   'P 1'
#
loop_
_entity.id
_entity.type
_entity.pdbx_description
1 polymer ?
#
loop_
_entity_poly.entity_id
_entity_poly.type
_entity_poly.pdbx_seq_one_letter_code
_entity_poly.pdbx_strand_id
1 'polypeptide(L)'
;DLHPLVPRRIVGLRPELTIGRARFLQQWEHQDVARQWNRYLADACEVFGRGNGEEVTLLSPGDFFGRQEPVLLDAVCPSNASGQRSRARRLLRGMRFIADTYGLRLAELEEPVAARRLESVLRRRVEGADAGN
;
A
#
# COMPACT_ATOMS: atom_id res chain seq x y z
N ASP A 1 8.48 -23.56 5.63
CA ASP A 1 9.34 -22.55 4.98
C ASP A 1 8.54 -21.47 4.28
N LEU A 2 8.64 -20.23 4.79
CA LEU A 2 8.20 -19.04 4.08
C LEU A 2 9.46 -18.39 3.47
N HIS A 3 9.82 -18.80 2.26
CA HIS A 3 10.84 -18.08 1.50
C HIS A 3 10.24 -16.76 1.00
N PRO A 4 10.91 -15.61 1.17
CA PRO A 4 10.46 -14.37 0.58
C PRO A 4 10.48 -14.55 -0.94
N LEU A 5 9.29 -14.61 -1.55
CA LEU A 5 9.13 -14.61 -3.00
C LEU A 5 9.65 -13.27 -3.50
N VAL A 6 10.89 -13.27 -4.00
CA VAL A 6 11.50 -12.11 -4.65
C VAL A 6 10.59 -11.73 -5.84
N PRO A 7 10.06 -10.49 -5.88
CA PRO A 7 9.18 -10.08 -6.97
C PRO A 7 9.84 -10.26 -8.33
N ARG A 8 9.03 -10.61 -9.33
CA ARG A 8 9.42 -10.52 -10.74
C ARG A 8 9.73 -9.05 -11.06
N ARG A 9 11.03 -8.72 -11.03
CA ARG A 9 11.70 -7.46 -11.40
C ARG A 9 10.75 -6.33 -11.87
N ILE A 10 10.31 -5.49 -10.93
CA ILE A 10 10.15 -4.07 -11.23
C ILE A 10 11.57 -3.51 -11.23
N VAL A 11 12.13 -3.30 -12.43
CA VAL A 11 13.54 -2.94 -12.63
C VAL A 11 13.88 -1.69 -11.81
N GLY A 12 14.87 -1.81 -10.89
CA GLY A 12 15.45 -0.70 -10.14
C GLY A 12 15.06 -0.60 -8.65
N LEU A 13 14.03 -1.31 -8.19
CA LEU A 13 13.60 -1.25 -6.79
C LEU A 13 14.23 -2.38 -5.97
N ARG A 14 15.04 -2.05 -4.97
CA ARG A 14 15.60 -3.01 -4.00
C ARG A 14 14.85 -2.87 -2.67
N PRO A 15 14.30 -3.96 -2.11
CA PRO A 15 13.68 -3.90 -0.80
C PRO A 15 14.76 -3.72 0.27
N GLU A 16 14.51 -2.83 1.21
CA GLU A 16 15.28 -2.70 2.44
C GLU A 16 14.80 -3.76 3.43
N LEU A 17 15.28 -4.99 3.32
CA LEU A 17 14.86 -6.05 4.24
C LEU A 17 15.60 -5.92 5.58
N THR A 18 14.83 -5.71 6.66
CA THR A 18 15.33 -5.71 8.04
C THR A 18 14.73 -6.88 8.80
N ILE A 19 15.35 -7.27 9.92
CA ILE A 19 14.81 -8.31 10.81
C ILE A 19 13.40 -7.94 11.29
N GLY A 20 13.14 -6.65 11.56
CA GLY A 20 11.82 -6.16 11.93
C GLY A 20 10.77 -6.41 10.84
N ARG A 21 11.10 -6.16 9.57
CA ARG A 21 10.22 -6.44 8.41
C ARG A 21 10.00 -7.94 8.20
N ALA A 22 11.02 -8.76 8.41
CA ALA A 22 10.88 -10.22 8.38
C ALA A 22 9.93 -10.72 9.49
N ARG A 23 10.07 -10.20 10.71
CA ARG A 23 9.17 -10.53 11.83
C ARG A 23 7.72 -10.10 11.58
N PHE A 24 7.53 -8.91 10.98
CA PHE A 24 6.20 -8.45 10.58
C PHE A 24 5.51 -9.47 9.65
N LEU A 25 6.22 -9.99 8.64
CA LEU A 25 5.65 -10.96 7.70
C LEU A 25 5.40 -12.36 8.27
N GLN A 26 6.05 -12.69 9.39
CA GLN A 26 5.85 -13.97 10.08
C GLN A 26 4.58 -13.97 10.94
N GLN A 27 4.04 -12.80 11.29
CA GLN A 27 2.80 -12.69 12.04
C GLN A 27 1.62 -13.17 11.18
N TRP A 28 0.73 -13.98 11.77
CA TRP A 28 -0.37 -14.62 11.04
C TRP A 28 -1.32 -13.57 10.44
N GLU A 29 -1.47 -12.44 11.12
CA GLU A 29 -2.24 -11.27 10.73
C GLU A 29 -1.73 -10.59 9.45
N HIS A 30 -0.50 -10.90 9.03
CA HIS A 30 0.20 -10.25 7.91
C HIS A 30 0.61 -11.24 6.80
N GLN A 31 0.19 -12.50 6.91
CA GLN A 31 0.48 -13.50 5.87
C GLN A 31 -0.15 -13.13 4.53
N ASP A 32 -1.24 -12.36 4.50
CA ASP A 32 -1.84 -11.89 3.26
C ASP A 32 -0.88 -10.96 2.50
N VAL A 33 -0.13 -10.11 3.21
CA VAL A 33 0.91 -9.24 2.63
C VAL A 33 2.02 -10.07 2.00
N ALA A 34 2.49 -11.11 2.69
CA ALA A 34 3.51 -12.01 2.16
C ALA A 34 3.02 -12.76 0.91
N ARG A 35 1.79 -13.30 0.93
CA ARG A 35 1.21 -14.05 -0.19
C ARG A 35 0.91 -13.17 -1.40
N GLN A 36 0.51 -11.92 -1.17
CA GLN A 36 0.11 -10.98 -2.22
C GLN A 36 1.18 -9.90 -2.46
N TRP A 37 2.44 -10.17 -2.10
CA TRP A 37 3.53 -9.21 -2.14
C TRP A 37 3.61 -8.42 -3.45
N ASN A 38 3.60 -9.13 -4.58
CA ASN A 38 3.68 -8.51 -5.91
C ASN A 38 2.49 -7.60 -6.22
N ARG A 39 1.31 -7.94 -5.71
CA ARG A 39 0.08 -7.16 -5.90
C ARG A 39 0.16 -5.88 -5.09
N TYR A 40 0.54 -5.96 -3.82
CA TYR A 40 0.74 -4.78 -2.99
C TYR A 40 1.87 -3.89 -3.52
N LEU A 41 2.94 -4.46 -4.07
CA LEU A 41 4.02 -3.69 -4.70
C LEU A 41 3.55 -2.97 -5.95
N ALA A 42 2.81 -3.64 -6.83
CA ALA A 42 2.23 -3.01 -8.01
C ALA A 42 1.29 -1.85 -7.63
N ASP A 43 0.39 -2.09 -6.67
CA ASP A 43 -0.54 -1.07 -6.16
C ASP A 43 0.22 0.11 -5.52
N ALA A 44 1.29 -0.17 -4.77
CA ALA A 44 2.12 0.88 -4.16
C ALA A 44 2.87 1.70 -5.23
N CYS A 45 3.42 1.06 -6.28
CA CYS A 45 4.05 1.78 -7.39
C CYS A 45 3.06 2.57 -8.26
N GLU A 46 1.78 2.18 -8.30
CA GLU A 46 0.74 2.97 -8.97
C GLU A 46 0.47 4.27 -8.20
N VAL A 47 0.43 4.20 -6.87
CA VAL A 47 0.16 5.34 -5.99
C VAL A 47 1.37 6.25 -5.86
N PHE A 48 2.51 5.68 -5.47
CA PHE A 48 3.77 6.38 -5.34
C PHE A 48 4.44 6.41 -6.71
N GLY A 49 4.37 7.56 -7.39
CA GLY A 49 5.06 7.77 -8.65
C GLY A 49 6.58 7.56 -8.52
N ARG A 50 7.27 7.51 -9.66
CA ARG A 50 8.72 7.71 -9.66
C ARG A 50 8.95 9.19 -9.37
N GLY A 51 9.21 9.54 -8.11
CA GLY A 51 9.55 10.90 -7.74
C GLY A 51 10.73 11.38 -8.59
N ASN A 52 10.48 12.35 -9.46
CA ASN A 52 11.55 12.98 -10.24
C ASN A 52 12.23 13.98 -9.30
N GLY A 53 13.49 13.67 -8.97
CA GLY A 53 14.25 14.34 -7.92
C GLY A 53 14.74 15.73 -8.28
N GLU A 54 13.84 16.72 -8.30
CA GLU A 54 14.22 18.11 -8.06
C GLU A 54 13.67 18.57 -6.71
N GLU A 55 14.18 19.69 -6.20
CA GLU A 55 14.01 20.28 -4.86
C GLU A 55 12.55 20.32 -4.35
N VAL A 56 11.99 19.17 -3.99
CA VAL A 56 10.61 19.02 -3.59
C VAL A 56 10.56 18.27 -2.28
N THR A 57 9.81 18.81 -1.32
CA THR A 57 9.51 18.14 -0.06
C THR A 57 8.90 16.76 -0.37
N LEU A 58 9.55 15.71 0.11
CA LEU A 58 9.10 14.35 -0.07
C LEU A 58 8.31 13.88 1.15
N LEU A 59 7.12 13.36 0.92
CA LEU A 59 6.33 12.68 1.92
C LEU A 59 6.78 11.23 2.06
N SER A 60 6.91 10.79 3.31
CA SER A 60 7.05 9.36 3.59
C SER A 60 5.69 8.66 3.36
N PRO A 61 5.69 7.34 3.07
CA PRO A 61 4.44 6.58 3.05
C PRO A 61 3.69 6.70 4.37
N GLY A 62 4.40 6.69 5.51
CA GLY A 62 3.79 6.90 6.83
C GLY A 62 2.98 8.20 6.93
N ASP A 63 3.55 9.33 6.46
CA ASP A 63 2.88 10.62 6.49
C ASP A 63 1.67 10.65 5.55
N PHE A 64 1.86 10.19 4.31
CA PHE A 64 0.81 10.14 3.30
C PHE A 64 -0.38 9.28 3.76
N PHE A 65 -0.13 8.04 4.20
CA PHE A 65 -1.19 7.16 4.68
C PHE A 65 -1.84 7.69 5.96
N GLY A 66 -1.08 8.33 6.86
CA GLY A 66 -1.62 8.94 8.08
C GLY A 66 -2.62 10.07 7.78
N ARG A 67 -2.35 10.88 6.76
CA ARG A 67 -3.24 11.96 6.29
C ARG A 67 -4.47 11.41 5.54
N GLN A 68 -4.26 10.43 4.67
CA GLN A 68 -5.28 10.01 3.70
C GLN A 68 -6.17 8.85 4.19
N GLU A 69 -5.71 7.99 5.11
CA GLU A 69 -6.46 6.82 5.56
C GLU A 69 -7.88 7.17 6.09
N PRO A 70 -8.06 8.14 7.01
CA PRO A 70 -9.40 8.47 7.52
C PRO A 70 -10.35 8.93 6.40
N VAL A 71 -9.87 9.80 5.51
CA VAL A 71 -10.64 10.37 4.40
C VAL A 71 -11.06 9.28 3.42
N LEU A 72 -10.13 8.39 3.05
CA LEU A 72 -10.38 7.32 2.09
C LEU A 72 -11.31 6.24 2.64
N LEU A 73 -11.18 5.90 3.92
CA LEU A 73 -12.09 4.93 4.53
C LEU A 73 -13.54 5.43 4.53
N ASP A 74 -13.75 6.73 4.71
CA ASP A 74 -15.09 7.32 4.67
C ASP A 74 -15.62 7.47 3.24
N ALA A 75 -14.75 7.71 2.26
CA ALA A 75 -15.13 7.80 0.84
C ALA A 75 -15.46 6.44 0.20
N VAL A 76 -14.73 5.39 0.59
CA VAL A 76 -14.81 4.07 -0.07
C VAL A 76 -15.71 3.09 0.69
N CYS A 77 -15.83 3.23 2.01
CA CYS A 77 -16.61 2.29 2.83
C CYS A 77 -17.81 3.01 3.47
N PRO A 78 -19.04 2.66 3.10
CA PRO A 78 -20.24 3.14 3.79
C PRO A 78 -20.15 2.88 5.30
N SER A 79 -20.73 3.76 6.11
CA SER A 79 -20.65 3.69 7.58
C SER A 79 -21.23 2.40 8.18
N ASN A 80 -22.14 1.74 7.46
CA ASN A 80 -22.73 0.45 7.85
C ASN A 80 -21.94 -0.78 7.33
N ALA A 81 -20.88 -0.60 6.54
CA ALA A 81 -20.10 -1.68 5.92
C ALA A 81 -18.83 -2.02 6.71
N SER A 82 -18.99 -2.47 7.97
CA SER A 82 -17.87 -2.76 8.88
C SER A 82 -16.85 -3.77 8.32
N GLY A 83 -17.31 -4.75 7.54
CA GLY A 83 -16.45 -5.72 6.83
C GLY A 83 -15.58 -5.07 5.75
N GLN A 84 -16.17 -4.21 4.91
CA GLN A 84 -15.44 -3.47 3.87
C GLN A 84 -14.42 -2.51 4.49
N ARG A 85 -14.79 -1.80 5.57
CA ARG A 85 -13.86 -0.90 6.29
C ARG A 85 -12.67 -1.66 6.88
N SER A 86 -12.92 -2.83 7.48
CA SER A 86 -11.85 -3.69 8.02
C SER A 86 -10.91 -4.20 6.91
N ARG A 87 -11.47 -4.52 5.75
CA ARG A 87 -10.71 -4.94 4.57
C ARG A 87 -9.87 -3.80 4.00
N ALA A 88 -10.46 -2.62 3.81
CA ALA A 88 -9.76 -1.43 3.32
C ALA A 88 -8.58 -1.07 4.24
N ARG A 89 -8.76 -1.11 5.57
CA ARG A 89 -7.66 -0.92 6.54
C ARG A 89 -6.53 -1.93 6.37
N ARG A 90 -6.84 -3.20 6.13
CA ARG A 90 -5.80 -4.22 5.86
C ARG A 90 -5.04 -3.91 4.58
N LEU A 91 -5.75 -3.53 3.51
CA LEU A 91 -5.14 -3.16 2.24
C LEU A 91 -4.21 -1.94 2.40
N LEU A 92 -4.67 -0.89 3.06
CA LEU A 92 -3.87 0.31 3.35
C LEU A 92 -2.61 -0.01 4.14
N ARG A 93 -2.71 -0.84 5.19
CA ARG A 93 -1.55 -1.29 5.97
C ARG A 93 -0.56 -2.10 5.13
N GLY A 94 -1.04 -3.02 4.30
CA GLY A 94 -0.19 -3.81 3.41
C GLY A 94 0.54 -2.94 2.38
N MET A 95 -0.17 -2.00 1.76
CA MET A 95 0.41 -1.03 0.83
C MET A 95 1.45 -0.13 1.50
N ARG A 96 1.14 0.40 2.69
CA ARG A 96 2.08 1.20 3.48
C ARG A 96 3.35 0.41 3.79
N PHE A 97 3.21 -0.81 4.29
CA PHE A 97 4.35 -1.67 4.63
C PHE A 97 5.25 -1.90 3.41
N ILE A 98 4.66 -2.17 2.24
CA ILE A 98 5.42 -2.38 1.01
C ILE A 98 6.07 -1.08 0.53
N ALA A 99 5.34 0.04 0.51
CA ALA A 99 5.89 1.33 0.14
C ALA A 99 7.08 1.71 1.02
N ASP A 100 6.97 1.53 2.33
CA ASP A 100 8.06 1.74 3.28
C ASP A 100 9.22 0.77 3.01
N THR A 101 8.94 -0.51 2.75
CA THR A 101 9.95 -1.55 2.47
C THR A 101 10.78 -1.27 1.23
N TYR A 102 10.19 -0.64 0.23
CA TYR A 102 10.88 -0.27 -1.02
C TYR A 102 11.37 1.18 -1.04
N GLY A 103 11.26 1.90 0.09
CA GLY A 103 11.69 3.30 0.18
C GLY A 103 10.94 4.22 -0.78
N LEU A 104 9.69 3.88 -1.12
CA LEU A 104 8.87 4.71 -2.01
C LEU A 104 8.60 6.06 -1.33
N ARG A 105 8.65 7.12 -2.11
CA ARG A 105 8.41 8.50 -1.68
C ARG A 105 7.52 9.19 -2.69
N LEU A 106 6.80 10.21 -2.22
CA LEU A 106 5.92 11.02 -3.04
C LEU A 106 6.32 12.48 -2.87
N ALA A 107 6.36 13.25 -3.94
CA ALA A 107 6.44 14.71 -3.84
C ALA A 107 5.17 15.24 -3.17
N GLU A 108 5.27 16.15 -2.19
CA GLU A 108 4.09 16.68 -1.48
C GLU A 108 3.08 17.32 -2.44
N LEU A 109 3.55 17.95 -3.53
CA LEU A 109 2.71 18.50 -4.60
C LEU A 109 1.88 17.44 -5.35
N GLU A 110 2.31 16.18 -5.33
CA GLU A 110 1.60 15.06 -5.95
C GLU A 110 0.60 14.37 -4.99
N GLU A 111 0.54 14.77 -3.72
CA GLU A 111 -0.37 14.19 -2.71
C GLU A 111 -1.83 14.09 -3.20
N PRO A 112 -2.44 15.12 -3.81
CA PRO A 112 -3.83 15.04 -4.28
C PRO A 112 -4.02 13.99 -5.40
N VAL A 113 -3.02 13.84 -6.27
CA VAL A 113 -3.07 12.86 -7.37
C VAL A 113 -2.89 11.45 -6.82
N ALA A 114 -1.93 11.26 -5.91
CA ALA A 114 -1.71 9.98 -5.25
C ALA A 114 -2.92 9.54 -4.42
N ALA A 115 -3.61 10.47 -3.74
CA ALA A 115 -4.82 10.19 -2.98
C ALA A 115 -5.93 9.63 -3.90
N ARG A 116 -6.16 10.23 -5.07
CA ARG A 116 -7.13 9.74 -6.07
C ARG A 116 -6.76 8.36 -6.64
N ARG A 117 -5.47 8.11 -6.88
CA ARG A 117 -4.98 6.79 -7.30
C ARG A 117 -5.21 5.76 -6.20
N LEU A 118 -4.92 6.11 -4.96
CA LEU A 118 -5.14 5.23 -3.81
C LEU A 118 -6.62 4.92 -3.62
N GLU A 119 -7.51 5.91 -3.78
CA GLU A 119 -8.97 5.69 -3.76
C GLU A 119 -9.38 4.69 -4.86
N SER A 120 -8.88 4.89 -6.09
CA SER A 120 -9.18 4.03 -7.23
C SER A 120 -8.71 2.59 -7.00
N VAL A 121 -7.49 2.41 -6.47
CA VAL A 121 -6.97 1.11 -6.05
C VAL A 121 -7.88 0.49 -5.00
N LEU A 122 -8.23 1.22 -3.94
CA LEU A 122 -9.07 0.71 -2.86
C LEU A 122 -10.44 0.25 -3.35
N ARG A 123 -11.14 1.07 -4.15
CA ARG A 123 -12.45 0.70 -4.73
C ARG A 123 -12.35 -0.60 -5.51
N ARG A 124 -11.40 -0.71 -6.46
CA ARG A 124 -11.18 -1.93 -7.24
C ARG A 124 -10.92 -3.17 -6.36
N ARG A 125 -10.22 -3.00 -5.23
CA ARG A 125 -9.81 -4.11 -4.34
C ARG A 125 -10.88 -4.50 -3.32
N VAL A 126 -11.74 -3.56 -2.93
CA VAL A 126 -12.89 -3.80 -2.04
C VAL A 126 -14.04 -4.38 -2.86
N GLU A 127 -14.41 -3.75 -3.97
CA GLU A 127 -15.53 -4.16 -4.85
C GLU A 127 -15.23 -5.45 -5.62
N GLY A 128 -14.02 -5.57 -6.19
CA GLY A 128 -13.61 -6.74 -6.98
C GLY A 128 -13.51 -8.05 -6.18
N ALA A 129 -13.78 -8.00 -4.89
CA ALA A 129 -13.82 -9.17 -4.04
C ALA A 129 -15.23 -9.59 -3.60
N ASP A 130 -16.22 -8.69 -3.76
CA ASP A 130 -17.63 -9.03 -3.60
C ASP A 130 -18.15 -9.77 -4.85
N ALA A 131 -17.47 -9.66 -6.00
CA ALA A 131 -17.80 -10.36 -7.25
C ALA A 131 -17.26 -11.81 -7.35
N GLY A 132 -16.57 -12.31 -6.33
CA GLY A 132 -15.86 -13.60 -6.36
C GLY A 132 -16.36 -14.63 -5.35
N ASN A 133 -17.57 -14.48 -4.81
CA ASN A 133 -18.17 -15.41 -3.86
C ASN A 133 -19.52 -15.92 -4.38
#